data_AF-L1JKD9-F1
#
_entry.id   AF-L1JKD9-F1
#
_cell.length_a   1.000
_cell.length_b   1.000
_cell.length_c   1.000
_cell.angle_alpha   90.00
_cell.angle_beta   90.00
_cell.angle_gamma   90.00
#
_symmetry.space_group_name_H-M   'P 1'
#
loop_
_entity.id
_entity.type
_entity.pdbx_description
1 polymer ?
#
loop_
_entity_poly.entity_id
_entity_poly.type
_entity_poly.pdbx_seq_one_letter_code
_entity_poly.pdbx_strand_id
1 'polypeptide(L)'
;MNKKRLSTEDKIHIVSLFYGSSRDRATRVSQSHIAKMYGKSRAAISKILRAEQVEALLEKTLEDPMEVAVDSDQGQERSSIG
;
A
#
# COMPACT_ATOMS: atom_id res chain seq x y z
N MET A 1 21.91 16.08 -11.47
CA MET A 1 21.23 14.78 -11.27
C MET A 1 19.75 15.01 -11.02
N ASN A 2 18.90 14.83 -12.02
CA ASN A 2 17.44 14.95 -11.89
C ASN A 2 16.89 13.75 -11.13
N LYS A 3 16.74 13.88 -9.80
CA LYS A 3 16.08 12.84 -9.00
C LYS A 3 14.58 12.88 -9.30
N LYS A 4 14.09 11.94 -10.10
CA LYS A 4 12.66 11.78 -10.44
C LYS A 4 11.79 11.84 -9.18
N ARG A 5 10.71 12.61 -9.17
CA ARG A 5 9.79 12.67 -8.02
C ARG A 5 9.14 11.28 -7.83
N LEU A 6 8.99 10.86 -6.57
CA LEU A 6 8.28 9.61 -6.25
C LEU A 6 6.79 9.80 -6.52
N SER A 7 6.18 8.84 -7.20
CA SER A 7 4.73 8.79 -7.39
C SER A 7 4.01 8.47 -6.08
N THR A 8 2.68 8.54 -6.09
CA THR A 8 1.87 8.08 -4.95
C THR A 8 2.06 6.58 -4.72
N GLU A 9 2.03 5.78 -5.79
CA GLU A 9 2.31 4.33 -5.75
C GLU A 9 3.68 4.00 -5.16
N ASP A 10 4.72 4.73 -5.56
CA ASP A 10 6.07 4.56 -5.01
C ASP A 10 6.08 4.73 -3.48
N LYS A 11 5.35 5.73 -2.98
CA LYS A 11 5.26 6.01 -1.54
C LYS A 11 4.49 4.91 -0.81
N ILE A 12 3.40 4.40 -1.39
CA ILE A 12 2.62 3.30 -0.82
C ILE A 12 3.49 2.05 -0.72
N HIS A 13 4.24 1.75 -1.77
CA HIS A 13 5.17 0.62 -1.77
C HIS A 13 6.32 0.79 -0.75
N ILE A 14 6.85 2.01 -0.58
CA ILE A 14 7.81 2.30 0.50
C ILE A 14 7.22 2.02 1.89
N VAL A 15 5.96 2.43 2.12
CA VAL A 15 5.24 2.19 3.39
C VAL A 15 5.01 0.70 3.60
N SER A 16 4.58 -0.04 2.58
CA SER A 16 4.35 -1.49 2.69
C SER A 16 5.65 -2.28 2.91
N LEU A 17 6.78 -1.89 2.32
CA LEU A 17 8.08 -2.53 2.57
C LEU A 17 8.58 -2.30 4.00
N PHE A 18 8.26 -1.15 4.61
CA PHE A 18 8.72 -0.81 5.95
C PHE A 18 7.79 -1.35 7.06
N TYR A 19 6.48 -1.33 6.84
CA TYR A 19 5.47 -1.72 7.82
C TYR A 19 4.82 -3.09 7.56
N GLY A 20 4.76 -3.53 6.30
CA GLY A 20 4.00 -4.70 5.84
C GLY A 20 4.76 -6.03 5.83
N SER A 21 6.09 -6.03 5.97
CA SER A 21 6.87 -7.28 6.02
C SER A 21 6.82 -7.92 7.41
N SER A 22 5.74 -8.66 7.68
CA SER A 22 5.49 -9.50 8.86
C SER A 22 5.46 -8.79 10.23
N ARG A 23 4.82 -9.46 11.19
CA ARG A 23 4.86 -9.09 12.62
C ARG A 23 6.30 -9.11 13.16
N ASP A 24 7.17 -9.88 12.52
CA ASP A 24 8.59 -9.95 12.84
C ASP A 24 9.36 -8.72 12.35
N ARG A 25 9.93 -7.98 13.30
CA ARG A 25 10.84 -6.88 12.99
C ARG A 25 12.06 -7.31 12.18
N ALA A 26 12.42 -8.58 12.21
CA ALA A 26 13.56 -9.15 11.49
C ALA A 26 13.37 -9.17 9.97
N THR A 27 12.14 -9.22 9.46
CA THR A 27 11.84 -9.25 8.02
C THR A 27 11.59 -7.87 7.42
N ARG A 28 11.61 -6.81 8.24
CA ARG A 28 11.37 -5.44 7.77
C ARG A 28 12.56 -4.93 6.95
N VAL A 29 12.25 -4.35 5.79
CA VAL A 29 13.28 -3.76 4.94
C VAL A 29 13.76 -2.46 5.58
N SER A 30 15.07 -2.35 5.82
CA SER A 30 15.65 -1.14 6.43
C SER A 30 15.49 0.09 5.52
N GLN A 31 15.35 1.28 6.11
CA GLN A 31 15.28 2.54 5.35
C GLN A 31 16.50 2.76 4.45
N SER A 32 17.68 2.29 4.87
CA SER A 32 18.90 2.32 4.06
C SER A 32 18.74 1.52 2.76
N HIS A 33 18.14 0.35 2.85
CA HIS A 33 17.92 -0.54 1.71
C HIS A 33 16.84 0.02 0.78
N ILE A 34 15.73 0.52 1.35
CA ILE A 34 14.67 1.21 0.60
C ILE A 34 15.23 2.44 -0.13
N ALA A 35 16.07 3.23 0.54
CA ALA A 35 16.69 4.40 -0.07
C ALA A 35 17.53 4.04 -1.31
N LYS A 36 18.26 2.91 -1.27
CA LYS A 36 19.02 2.41 -2.41
C LYS A 36 18.10 1.98 -3.56
N MET A 37 17.05 1.21 -3.28
CA MET A 37 16.08 0.77 -4.32
C MET A 37 15.48 1.93 -5.09
N TYR A 38 15.14 3.03 -4.40
CA TYR A 38 14.48 4.18 -5.01
C TYR A 38 15.43 5.31 -5.43
N GLY A 39 16.75 5.12 -5.29
CA GLY A 39 17.75 6.16 -5.58
C GLY A 39 17.54 7.44 -4.76
N LYS A 40 17.09 7.31 -3.51
CA LYS A 40 16.79 8.41 -2.57
C LYS A 40 17.76 8.46 -1.42
N SER A 41 17.73 9.58 -0.69
CA SER A 41 18.40 9.65 0.61
C SER A 41 17.55 8.97 1.69
N ARG A 42 18.21 8.45 2.72
CA ARG A 42 17.53 7.97 3.93
C ARG A 42 16.59 9.01 4.55
N ALA A 43 16.98 10.28 4.54
CA ALA A 43 16.16 11.36 5.06
C ALA A 43 14.86 11.55 4.25
N ALA A 44 14.89 11.33 2.92
CA ALA A 44 13.69 11.38 2.10
C ALA A 44 12.75 10.20 2.42
N ILE A 45 13.29 9.00 2.62
CA ILE A 45 12.50 7.84 3.06
C ILE A 45 11.90 8.09 4.45
N SER A 46 12.69 8.59 5.40
CA SER A 46 12.22 8.90 6.75
C SER A 46 11.09 9.94 6.76
N LYS A 47 11.08 10.91 5.84
CA LYS A 47 9.97 11.87 5.71
C LYS A 47 8.67 11.20 5.26
N ILE A 48 8.74 10.24 4.35
CA ILE A 48 7.57 9.48 3.86
C ILE A 48 7.00 8.61 4.96
N LEU A 49 7.86 8.01 5.79
CA LEU A 49 7.46 7.13 6.89
C LEU A 49 7.01 7.87 8.17
N ARG A 50 6.83 9.19 8.13
CA ARG A 50 6.23 9.92 9.26
C ARG A 50 4.75 9.63 9.33
N ALA A 51 4.21 9.44 10.53
CA ALA A 51 2.80 9.09 10.76
C ALA A 51 1.83 10.00 9.99
N GLU A 52 1.98 11.31 10.11
CA GLU A 52 1.16 12.31 9.39
C GLU A 52 1.17 12.12 7.86
N GLN A 53 2.32 11.73 7.29
CA GLN A 53 2.46 11.54 5.84
C GLN A 53 1.91 10.18 5.40
N VAL A 54 1.95 9.17 6.27
CA VAL A 54 1.36 7.86 6.03
C VAL A 54 -0.16 7.92 6.12
N GLU A 55 -0.70 8.61 7.12
CA GLU A 55 -2.14 8.85 7.28
C GLU A 55 -2.72 9.58 6.07
N ALA A 56 -2.11 10.71 5.67
CA ALA A 56 -2.54 11.47 4.49
C ALA A 56 -2.37 10.69 3.17
N LEU A 57 -1.49 9.69 3.13
CA LEU A 57 -1.33 8.81 1.97
C LEU A 57 -2.44 7.76 1.94
N LEU A 58 -2.77 7.17 3.09
CA LEU A 58 -3.81 6.15 3.24
C LEU A 58 -5.21 6.74 2.99
N GLU A 59 -5.48 7.94 3.50
CA GLU A 59 -6.74 8.66 3.26
C GLU A 59 -6.98 8.88 1.76
N LYS A 60 -5.97 9.34 1.03
CA LYS A 60 -6.05 9.54 -0.43
C LYS A 60 -6.24 8.27 -1.25
N THR A 61 -5.81 7.12 -0.73
CA THR A 61 -6.05 5.82 -1.38
C THR A 61 -7.40 5.21 -1.05
N LEU A 62 -8.04 5.62 0.05
CA LEU A 62 -9.36 5.12 0.46
C LEU A 62 -10.51 5.91 -0.17
N GLU A 63 -10.24 7.09 -0.71
CA GLU A 63 -11.22 7.91 -1.45
C GLU A 63 -11.50 7.42 -2.89
N ASP A 64 -10.74 6.45 -3.40
CA ASP A 64 -11.12 5.69 -4.61
C ASP A 64 -11.85 4.42 -4.18
N PRO A 65 -13.20 4.38 -4.15
CA PRO A 65 -13.91 3.15 -3.88
C PRO A 65 -13.59 2.16 -5.01
N MET A 66 -12.92 1.06 -4.66
CA MET A 66 -12.99 -0.16 -5.44
C MET A 66 -14.47 -0.48 -5.64
N GLU A 67 -14.96 -0.33 -6.87
CA GLU A 67 -16.18 -0.94 -7.38
C GLU A 67 -16.11 -2.45 -7.10
N VAL A 68 -16.62 -2.85 -5.94
CA VAL A 68 -16.89 -4.26 -5.66
C VAL A 68 -18.16 -4.55 -6.45
N ALA A 69 -17.98 -4.96 -7.71
CA ALA A 69 -19.02 -5.63 -8.47
C ALA A 69 -19.37 -6.93 -7.73
N VAL A 70 -20.29 -6.82 -6.77
CA VAL A 70 -21.01 -7.95 -6.21
C VAL A 70 -22.01 -8.40 -7.27
N ASP A 71 -21.53 -9.20 -8.22
CA ASP A 71 -22.41 -10.02 -9.07
C ASP A 71 -23.23 -10.91 -8.13
N SER A 72 -24.46 -10.47 -7.88
CA SER A 72 -25.46 -11.18 -7.11
C SER A 72 -25.98 -12.30 -7.99
N ASP A 73 -25.32 -13.46 -7.96
CA ASP A 73 -25.83 -14.68 -8.57
C ASP A 73 -27.11 -15.11 -7.82
N GLN A 74 -28.27 -14.83 -8.43
CA GLN A 74 -29.56 -15.35 -8.00
C GLN A 74 -29.59 -16.87 -8.26
N GLY A 75 -29.14 -17.64 -7.27
CA GLY A 75 -29.39 -19.08 -7.19
C GLY A 75 -30.87 -19.35 -6.91
N GLN A 76 -31.63 -19.49 -7.97
CA GLN A 76 -33.06 -19.77 -8.01
C GLN A 76 -33.38 -21.14 -7.37
N GLU A 77 -34.11 -21.14 -6.24
CA GLU A 77 -34.70 -22.34 -5.65
C GLU A 77 -35.69 -22.97 -6.62
N ARG A 78 -35.44 -24.22 -7.04
CA ARG A 78 -36.48 -25.11 -7.57
C ARG A 78 -36.55 -26.33 -6.68
N SER A 79 -37.50 -26.28 -5.76
CA SER A 79 -37.91 -27.39 -4.90
C SER A 79 -38.28 -28.63 -5.70
N SER A 80 -37.88 -29.75 -5.10
CA SER A 80 -37.99 -31.10 -5.59
C SER A 80 -39.43 -31.56 -5.85
N ILE A 81 -39.52 -32.44 -6.85
CA ILE A 81 -40.64 -33.31 -7.15
C ILE A 81 -40.94 -34.20 -5.94
N GLY A 82 -42.22 -34.26 -5.55
CA GLY A 82 -42.82 -35.20 -4.62
C GLY A 82 -44.30 -35.33 -4.94
#